data_AF-A0A4V6AMJ1-F1
#
_entry.id   AF-A0A4V6AMJ1-F1
#
_cell.length_a   1.000
_cell.length_b   1.000
_cell.length_c   1.000
_cell.angle_alpha   90.00
_cell.angle_beta   90.00
_cell.angle_gamma   90.00
#
_symmetry.space_group_name_H-M   'P 1'
#
loop_
_entity.id
_entity.type
_entity.pdbx_description
1 polymer ?
#
loop_
_entity_poly.entity_id
_entity_poly.type
_entity_poly.pdbx_seq_one_letter_code
_entity_poly.pdbx_strand_id
1 'polypeptide(L)'
;MSDIEVQVEVRVASDSPSGQQEAVSGETASDITGSLQHTGHPDVEEPLSLLASVALAPPRGDPAACGRVEGSLQSMQLQLQFQSLMSEAAKLQDCLANVQGQIEKDALAAEVPSFLYTCQRYFNQLESAAQSTVPQLGSQAFDIYPWCMQLLDFSQQLCDRLVQLVVAYASYGLLCLDETRPNSVSHFCIGQRQLGRLRLSTFLYCKPTPYLARVNTGLYKRMRWNVDRLGDEQQQTGGEQGGESEAETVGDTEYYFLCYEDIPNEHRAAGGDCAGPFHDNMLRMWSIGQWVQMNPNLDTEDIYDWILCEVPQASYHRLRFLGSAEPSSCSATDFLQQLLLSRQTKE
;
A
#
# COMPACT_ATOMS: atom_id res chain seq x y z
N MET A 1 -14.05 -66.05 27.67
CA MET A 1 -15.14 -65.30 28.32
C MET A 1 -15.25 -63.98 27.58
N SER A 2 -16.16 -63.98 26.62
CA SER A 2 -16.85 -62.85 25.95
C SER A 2 -16.02 -61.71 25.36
N ASP A 3 -15.77 -61.88 24.05
CA ASP A 3 -15.68 -60.87 23.00
C ASP A 3 -16.95 -59.99 22.89
N ILE A 4 -16.79 -58.75 22.44
CA ILE A 4 -17.80 -58.04 21.65
C ILE A 4 -17.08 -57.35 20.48
N GLU A 5 -17.09 -58.02 19.33
CA GLU A 5 -17.06 -57.41 18.01
C GLU A 5 -18.45 -56.82 17.71
N VAL A 6 -18.49 -55.65 17.07
CA VAL A 6 -19.64 -55.28 16.22
C VAL A 6 -19.10 -54.82 14.87
N GLN A 7 -19.42 -55.63 13.88
CA GLN A 7 -19.26 -55.42 12.45
C GLN A 7 -20.46 -54.64 11.86
N VAL A 8 -20.17 -53.87 10.79
CA VAL A 8 -20.94 -53.75 9.52
C VAL A 8 -22.33 -53.06 9.56
N GLU A 9 -22.52 -52.01 8.74
CA GLU A 9 -23.18 -52.11 7.42
C GLU A 9 -23.29 -50.73 6.73
N VAL A 10 -22.77 -50.67 5.50
CA VAL A 10 -23.01 -49.62 4.50
C VAL A 10 -24.42 -49.80 3.95
N ARG A 11 -25.20 -48.71 3.84
CA ARG A 11 -26.35 -48.67 2.92
C ARG A 11 -26.35 -47.40 2.08
N VAL A 12 -26.03 -47.62 0.81
CA VAL A 12 -26.47 -46.85 -0.35
C VAL A 12 -27.98 -47.02 -0.49
N ALA A 13 -28.69 -45.92 -0.73
CA ALA A 13 -30.04 -45.96 -1.27
C ALA A 13 -30.17 -44.89 -2.35
N SER A 14 -30.01 -45.34 -3.58
CA SER A 14 -30.62 -44.80 -4.79
C SER A 14 -32.15 -44.76 -4.62
N ASP A 15 -32.81 -43.74 -5.16
CA ASP A 15 -33.77 -43.92 -6.26
C ASP A 15 -34.48 -42.61 -6.64
N SER A 16 -34.47 -42.35 -7.96
CA SER A 16 -35.42 -41.48 -8.67
C SER A 16 -36.76 -42.21 -8.86
N PRO A 17 -37.83 -41.50 -9.28
CA PRO A 17 -38.30 -41.64 -10.68
C PRO A 17 -38.78 -40.28 -11.25
N SER A 18 -38.42 -39.87 -12.48
CA SER A 18 -38.87 -40.32 -13.82
C SER A 18 -40.30 -39.92 -14.20
N GLY A 19 -40.41 -39.24 -15.37
CA GLY A 19 -41.63 -39.11 -16.21
C GLY A 19 -41.85 -37.68 -16.74
N GLN A 20 -41.28 -37.30 -17.91
CA GLN A 20 -41.92 -37.25 -19.26
C GLN A 20 -42.87 -36.02 -19.43
N GLN A 21 -42.93 -35.25 -20.54
CA GLN A 21 -42.58 -35.44 -21.95
C GLN A 21 -42.69 -34.09 -22.72
N GLU A 22 -41.96 -33.97 -23.85
CA GLU A 22 -42.26 -33.26 -25.12
C GLU A 22 -42.49 -31.73 -25.15
N ALA A 23 -42.27 -30.97 -26.22
CA ALA A 23 -41.46 -31.00 -27.46
C ALA A 23 -41.74 -29.68 -28.23
N VAL A 24 -40.96 -29.42 -29.30
CA VAL A 24 -41.31 -28.61 -30.50
C VAL A 24 -41.05 -27.08 -30.53
N SER A 25 -40.03 -26.76 -31.34
CA SER A 25 -39.92 -25.75 -32.42
C SER A 25 -40.12 -24.24 -32.21
N GLY A 26 -39.24 -23.46 -32.87
CA GLY A 26 -39.58 -22.13 -33.39
C GLY A 26 -38.37 -21.25 -33.70
N GLU A 27 -37.89 -21.30 -34.94
CA GLU A 27 -37.06 -20.26 -35.56
C GLU A 27 -37.76 -18.89 -35.52
N THR A 28 -36.99 -17.79 -35.39
CA THR A 28 -37.05 -16.68 -36.36
C THR A 28 -35.98 -15.62 -36.08
N ALA A 29 -35.22 -15.32 -37.13
CA ALA A 29 -34.41 -14.13 -37.29
C ALA A 29 -35.28 -12.88 -37.50
N SER A 30 -34.78 -11.71 -37.13
CA SER A 30 -35.19 -10.44 -37.75
C SER A 30 -34.08 -9.40 -37.61
N ASP A 31 -33.27 -9.28 -38.66
CA ASP A 31 -32.61 -8.04 -39.05
C ASP A 31 -33.67 -6.97 -39.37
N ILE A 32 -33.48 -5.73 -38.89
CA ILE A 32 -33.93 -4.54 -39.62
C ILE A 32 -32.85 -3.44 -39.52
N THR A 33 -32.32 -3.14 -40.70
CA THR A 33 -31.44 -2.06 -41.11
C THR A 33 -32.21 -0.75 -41.33
N GLY A 34 -31.57 0.42 -41.11
CA GLY A 34 -32.00 1.72 -41.66
C GLY A 34 -31.45 2.92 -40.88
N SER A 35 -30.26 3.43 -41.20
CA SER A 35 -29.97 4.50 -42.18
C SER A 35 -30.09 5.95 -41.64
N LEU A 36 -28.94 6.54 -41.31
CA LEU A 36 -28.41 7.85 -41.79
C LEU A 36 -29.42 9.00 -42.08
N GLN A 37 -29.34 10.12 -41.33
CA GLN A 37 -28.75 11.41 -41.78
C GLN A 37 -28.92 12.58 -40.77
N HIS A 38 -27.86 13.40 -40.74
CA HIS A 38 -27.65 14.76 -40.20
C HIS A 38 -28.86 15.71 -40.04
N THR A 39 -28.89 16.50 -38.96
CA THR A 39 -28.54 17.96 -38.94
C THR A 39 -28.88 18.61 -37.58
N GLY A 40 -27.99 19.48 -37.06
CA GLY A 40 -28.34 20.53 -36.08
C GLY A 40 -27.65 20.50 -34.70
N HIS A 41 -26.45 21.08 -34.60
CA HIS A 41 -25.89 21.69 -33.37
C HIS A 41 -26.35 23.18 -33.34
N PRO A 42 -26.39 23.90 -32.19
CA PRO A 42 -25.14 24.34 -31.53
C PRO A 42 -25.15 24.31 -29.98
N ASP A 43 -23.92 24.33 -29.44
CA ASP A 43 -23.43 24.78 -28.11
C ASP A 43 -24.05 24.18 -26.83
N VAL A 44 -23.30 23.70 -25.83
CA VAL A 44 -22.28 24.43 -25.04
C VAL A 44 -21.36 23.43 -24.29
N GLU A 45 -20.06 23.62 -24.50
CA GLU A 45 -18.89 23.50 -23.58
C GLU A 45 -18.45 22.17 -22.94
N GLU A 46 -17.41 21.66 -23.59
CA GLU A 46 -16.23 20.93 -23.10
C GLU A 46 -15.30 21.81 -22.23
N PRO A 47 -14.52 21.22 -21.29
CA PRO A 47 -13.21 21.80 -20.99
C PRO A 47 -12.12 20.72 -20.84
N LEU A 48 -11.66 20.12 -21.95
CA LEU A 48 -10.44 19.30 -21.98
C LEU A 48 -9.49 19.62 -23.15
N SER A 49 -9.77 20.67 -23.93
CA SER A 49 -8.98 21.01 -25.12
C SER A 49 -7.99 22.20 -24.97
N LEU A 50 -7.72 22.67 -23.74
CA LEU A 50 -6.79 23.81 -23.49
C LEU A 50 -5.32 23.42 -23.24
N LEU A 51 -4.83 22.34 -23.86
CA LEU A 51 -3.41 21.96 -23.79
C LEU A 51 -2.76 21.68 -25.15
N ALA A 52 -3.21 22.37 -26.21
CA ALA A 52 -2.54 22.34 -27.49
C ALA A 52 -2.12 23.74 -27.97
N SER A 53 -0.79 23.93 -27.95
CA SER A 53 0.01 24.84 -28.78
C SER A 53 -0.09 26.36 -28.60
N VAL A 54 0.98 26.94 -28.04
CA VAL A 54 1.68 28.08 -28.67
C VAL A 54 3.19 27.86 -28.51
N ALA A 55 3.83 27.34 -29.55
CA ALA A 55 5.27 27.39 -29.71
C ALA A 55 5.66 28.78 -30.24
N LEU A 56 6.11 29.67 -29.33
CA LEU A 56 6.89 30.85 -29.69
C LEU A 56 8.10 30.90 -28.75
N ALA A 57 9.29 30.84 -29.32
CA ALA A 57 10.55 30.87 -28.57
C ALA A 57 10.68 32.20 -27.78
N PRO A 58 11.00 32.17 -26.48
CA PRO A 58 11.22 33.40 -25.73
C PRO A 58 12.61 33.99 -26.02
N PRO A 59 12.77 35.32 -25.91
CA PRO A 59 14.07 35.96 -26.03
C PRO A 59 14.95 35.56 -24.83
N ARG A 60 16.24 35.34 -25.09
CA ARG A 60 17.25 35.00 -24.07
C ARG A 60 17.22 36.02 -22.92
N GLY A 61 16.69 35.59 -21.77
CA GLY A 61 16.66 36.34 -20.52
C GLY A 61 17.31 35.55 -19.39
N ASP A 62 17.82 36.27 -18.39
CA ASP A 62 18.71 35.79 -17.31
C ASP A 62 18.22 34.53 -16.57
N PRO A 63 19.13 33.59 -16.25
CA PRO A 63 18.80 32.28 -15.67
C PRO A 63 18.28 32.34 -14.22
N ALA A 64 18.33 33.49 -13.55
CA ALA A 64 17.98 33.60 -12.12
C ALA A 64 16.47 33.70 -11.82
N ALA A 65 15.63 34.03 -12.82
CA ALA A 65 14.18 34.21 -12.62
C ALA A 65 13.34 32.95 -12.92
N CYS A 66 13.92 31.95 -13.59
CA CYS A 66 13.18 30.79 -14.11
C CYS A 66 12.79 29.80 -12.99
N GLY A 67 13.67 29.55 -12.02
CA GLY A 67 13.41 28.57 -10.95
C GLY A 67 12.29 28.95 -9.97
N ARG A 68 11.97 30.25 -9.83
CA ARG A 68 10.95 30.73 -8.87
C ARG A 68 9.52 30.52 -9.36
N VAL A 69 9.29 30.57 -10.67
CA VAL A 69 7.97 30.35 -11.27
C VAL A 69 7.66 28.86 -11.36
N GLU A 70 8.67 28.03 -11.66
CA GLU A 70 8.54 26.57 -11.72
C GLU A 70 8.16 25.96 -10.35
N GLY A 71 8.82 26.39 -9.26
CA GLY A 71 8.48 25.91 -7.90
C GLY A 71 7.07 26.30 -7.44
N SER A 72 6.59 27.48 -7.82
CA SER A 72 5.22 27.93 -7.51
C SER A 72 4.15 27.15 -8.29
N LEU A 73 4.42 26.86 -9.57
CA LEU A 73 3.48 26.11 -10.42
C LEU A 73 3.41 24.63 -10.01
N GLN A 74 4.55 24.01 -9.70
CA GLN A 74 4.60 22.64 -9.17
C GLN A 74 3.85 22.53 -7.83
N SER A 75 4.01 23.54 -6.97
CA SER A 75 3.32 23.60 -5.68
C SER A 75 1.79 23.64 -5.82
N MET A 76 1.30 24.53 -6.69
CA MET A 76 -0.14 24.61 -6.99
C MET A 76 -0.67 23.31 -7.60
N GLN A 77 0.08 22.67 -8.50
CA GLN A 77 -0.35 21.41 -9.12
C GLN A 77 -0.48 20.28 -8.09
N LEU A 78 0.51 20.13 -7.20
CA LEU A 78 0.46 19.12 -6.14
C LEU A 78 -0.68 19.37 -5.15
N GLN A 79 -0.99 20.64 -4.85
CA GLN A 79 -2.12 20.99 -3.99
C GLN A 79 -3.47 20.70 -4.66
N LEU A 80 -3.64 20.98 -5.95
CA LEU A 80 -4.88 20.65 -6.67
C LEU A 80 -5.08 19.14 -6.77
N GLN A 81 -4.02 18.38 -7.03
CA GLN A 81 -4.07 16.93 -7.04
C GLN A 81 -4.42 16.37 -5.65
N PHE A 82 -3.83 16.92 -4.58
CA PHE A 82 -4.21 16.56 -3.20
C PHE A 82 -5.71 16.74 -2.97
N GLN A 83 -6.24 17.92 -3.29
CA GLN A 83 -7.67 18.22 -3.10
C GLN A 83 -8.57 17.30 -3.93
N SER A 84 -8.17 16.97 -5.16
CA SER A 84 -8.87 16.01 -6.00
C SER A 84 -8.93 14.61 -5.37
N LEU A 85 -7.78 14.11 -4.87
CA LEU A 85 -7.71 12.80 -4.19
C LEU A 85 -8.53 12.79 -2.90
N MET A 86 -8.49 13.86 -2.11
CA MET A 86 -9.30 13.98 -0.90
C MET A 86 -10.80 14.01 -1.22
N SER A 87 -11.21 14.70 -2.29
CA SER A 87 -12.59 14.69 -2.77
C SER A 87 -13.02 13.31 -3.24
N GLU A 88 -12.16 12.60 -3.97
CA GLU A 88 -12.45 11.24 -4.44
C GLU A 88 -12.61 10.25 -3.29
N ALA A 89 -11.72 10.32 -2.28
CA ALA A 89 -11.86 9.56 -1.05
C ALA A 89 -13.15 9.89 -0.27
N ALA A 90 -13.66 11.12 -0.38
CA ALA A 90 -14.95 11.49 0.20
C ALA A 90 -16.13 10.87 -0.57
N LYS A 91 -16.10 10.92 -1.91
CA LYS A 91 -17.13 10.28 -2.74
C LYS A 91 -17.21 8.77 -2.51
N LEU A 92 -16.06 8.07 -2.50
CA LEU A 92 -16.00 6.65 -2.20
C LEU A 92 -16.59 6.33 -0.82
N GLN A 93 -16.29 7.16 0.17
CA GLN A 93 -16.87 7.03 1.50
C GLN A 93 -18.40 7.25 1.51
N ASP A 94 -18.91 8.22 0.74
CA ASP A 94 -20.35 8.51 0.62
C ASP A 94 -21.08 7.39 -0.14
N CYS A 95 -20.43 6.77 -1.13
CA CYS A 95 -20.97 5.62 -1.84
C CYS A 95 -21.29 4.45 -0.88
N LEU A 96 -20.45 4.21 0.14
CA LEU A 96 -20.70 3.17 1.15
C LEU A 96 -22.06 3.32 1.84
N ALA A 97 -22.50 4.55 2.09
CA ALA A 97 -23.76 4.82 2.79
C ALA A 97 -25.00 4.49 1.93
N ASN A 98 -24.83 4.40 0.61
CA ASN A 98 -25.92 4.24 -0.36
C ASN A 98 -25.92 2.89 -1.10
N VAL A 99 -25.02 1.96 -0.72
CA VAL A 99 -24.89 0.65 -1.38
C VAL A 99 -26.14 -0.21 -1.17
N GLN A 100 -26.80 -0.62 -2.26
CA GLN A 100 -28.02 -1.41 -2.21
C GLN A 100 -28.03 -2.59 -3.20
N GLY A 101 -26.90 -3.30 -3.39
CA GLY A 101 -26.85 -4.51 -4.22
C GLY A 101 -25.48 -5.21 -4.24
N GLN A 102 -25.43 -6.51 -4.55
CA GLN A 102 -24.15 -7.26 -4.57
C GLN A 102 -23.23 -6.86 -5.73
N ILE A 103 -23.78 -6.57 -6.91
CA ILE A 103 -23.00 -6.11 -8.07
C ILE A 103 -22.35 -4.74 -7.79
N GLU A 104 -23.11 -3.84 -7.15
CA GLU A 104 -22.60 -2.53 -6.70
C GLU A 104 -21.49 -2.69 -5.66
N LYS A 105 -21.62 -3.66 -4.74
CA LYS A 105 -20.60 -3.99 -3.75
C LYS A 105 -19.29 -4.45 -4.39
N ASP A 106 -19.36 -5.34 -5.37
CA ASP A 106 -18.17 -5.89 -6.02
C ASP A 106 -17.46 -4.82 -6.87
N ALA A 107 -18.23 -3.98 -7.58
CA ALA A 107 -17.70 -2.83 -8.32
C ALA A 107 -17.00 -1.83 -7.37
N LEU A 108 -17.65 -1.47 -6.27
CA LEU A 108 -17.12 -0.53 -5.28
C LEU A 108 -15.88 -1.10 -4.57
N ALA A 109 -15.85 -2.41 -4.30
CA ALA A 109 -14.67 -3.08 -3.75
C ALA A 109 -13.47 -3.06 -4.72
N ALA A 110 -13.72 -3.15 -6.03
CA ALA A 110 -12.67 -3.07 -7.05
C ALA A 110 -12.12 -1.64 -7.26
N GLU A 111 -12.91 -0.61 -6.97
CA GLU A 111 -12.47 0.79 -7.07
C GLU A 111 -11.39 1.15 -6.04
N VAL A 112 -11.47 0.60 -4.82
CA VAL A 112 -10.53 0.97 -3.74
C VAL A 112 -9.06 0.63 -4.10
N PRO A 113 -8.72 -0.58 -4.57
CA PRO A 113 -7.35 -0.87 -5.03
C PRO A 113 -6.86 0.07 -6.15
N SER A 114 -7.73 0.41 -7.11
CA SER A 114 -7.39 1.34 -8.20
C SER A 114 -7.11 2.75 -7.67
N PHE A 115 -7.92 3.21 -6.71
CA PHE A 115 -7.73 4.47 -6.03
C PHE A 115 -6.43 4.50 -5.22
N LEU A 116 -6.12 3.44 -4.46
CA LEU A 116 -4.86 3.30 -3.72
C LEU A 116 -3.64 3.37 -4.65
N TYR A 117 -3.72 2.73 -5.82
CA TYR A 117 -2.66 2.80 -6.84
C TYR A 117 -2.47 4.22 -7.39
N THR A 118 -3.57 4.97 -7.56
CA THR A 118 -3.51 6.38 -7.97
C THR A 118 -2.85 7.24 -6.90
N CYS A 119 -3.19 7.03 -5.62
CA CYS A 119 -2.55 7.71 -4.49
C CYS A 119 -1.06 7.37 -4.37
N GLN A 120 -0.65 6.12 -4.66
CA GLN A 120 0.76 5.72 -4.67
C GLN A 120 1.58 6.60 -5.63
N ARG A 121 1.04 6.92 -6.81
CA ARG A 121 1.72 7.80 -7.77
C ARG A 121 1.88 9.22 -7.23
N TYR A 122 0.86 9.73 -6.54
CA TYR A 122 0.92 11.04 -5.90
C TYR A 122 1.98 11.08 -4.79
N PHE A 123 2.08 10.05 -3.95
CA PHE A 123 3.14 9.96 -2.94
C PHE A 123 4.55 10.01 -3.56
N ASN A 124 4.78 9.30 -4.66
CA ASN A 124 6.06 9.35 -5.38
C ASN A 124 6.35 10.76 -5.94
N GLN A 125 5.33 11.50 -6.37
CA GLN A 125 5.50 12.89 -6.82
C GLN A 125 5.84 13.84 -5.67
N LEU A 126 5.22 13.66 -4.49
CA LEU A 126 5.59 14.40 -3.29
C LEU A 126 7.06 14.20 -2.93
N GLU A 127 7.51 12.93 -2.95
CA GLU A 127 8.90 12.58 -2.65
C GLU A 127 9.87 13.16 -3.70
N SER A 128 9.54 13.05 -4.99
CA SER A 128 10.34 13.65 -6.06
C SER A 128 10.44 15.18 -5.92
N ALA A 129 9.36 15.85 -5.54
CA ALA A 129 9.34 17.30 -5.32
C ALA A 129 10.16 17.71 -4.10
N ALA A 130 10.16 16.91 -3.03
CA ALA A 130 10.98 17.12 -1.85
C ALA A 130 12.48 16.93 -2.15
N GLN A 131 12.84 15.99 -3.03
CA GLN A 131 14.24 15.76 -3.43
C GLN A 131 14.75 16.80 -4.42
N SER A 132 13.91 17.29 -5.35
CA SER A 132 14.32 18.30 -6.33
C SER A 132 14.57 19.67 -5.72
N THR A 133 14.06 19.93 -4.50
CA THR A 133 14.25 21.19 -3.77
C THR A 133 15.49 21.20 -2.88
N VAL A 134 16.31 20.13 -2.86
CA VAL A 134 17.58 20.12 -2.12
C VAL A 134 18.52 21.19 -2.71
N PRO A 135 18.93 22.20 -1.93
CA PRO A 135 19.54 23.40 -2.47
C PRO A 135 20.95 23.12 -2.96
N GLN A 136 21.19 23.41 -4.23
CA GLN A 136 22.53 23.73 -4.69
C GLN A 136 22.98 24.99 -3.94
N LEU A 137 24.00 24.79 -3.10
CA LEU A 137 24.69 25.71 -2.21
C LEU A 137 24.44 27.22 -2.43
N GLY A 138 23.69 27.84 -1.51
CA GLY A 138 23.80 29.27 -1.21
C GLY A 138 22.55 30.11 -1.52
N SER A 139 21.78 30.43 -0.48
CA SER A 139 20.86 31.59 -0.35
C SER A 139 19.34 31.34 -0.31
N GLN A 140 18.81 30.10 -0.48
CA GLN A 140 17.35 29.86 -0.51
C GLN A 140 16.82 28.89 0.56
N ALA A 141 17.50 28.75 1.70
CA ALA A 141 17.09 27.84 2.77
C ALA A 141 15.75 28.21 3.44
N PHE A 142 15.33 29.48 3.39
CA PHE A 142 14.16 29.98 4.12
C PHE A 142 12.81 29.53 3.55
N ASP A 143 12.69 29.31 2.23
CA ASP A 143 11.44 28.90 1.58
C ASP A 143 11.31 27.37 1.43
N ILE A 144 12.41 26.63 1.56
CA ILE A 144 12.44 25.16 1.39
C ILE A 144 11.79 24.45 2.57
N TYR A 145 12.07 24.90 3.80
CA TYR A 145 11.56 24.24 5.00
C TYR A 145 10.02 24.27 5.11
N PRO A 146 9.33 25.42 4.94
CA PRO A 146 7.86 25.45 4.96
C PRO A 146 7.24 24.57 3.86
N TRP A 147 7.86 24.52 2.68
CA TRP A 147 7.40 23.72 1.56
C TRP A 147 7.52 22.21 1.84
N CYS A 148 8.67 21.73 2.32
CA CYS A 148 8.84 20.33 2.70
C CYS A 148 7.87 19.93 3.81
N MET A 149 7.64 20.80 4.80
CA MET A 149 6.64 20.56 5.85
C MET A 149 5.22 20.42 5.29
N GLN A 150 4.86 21.24 4.29
CA GLN A 150 3.56 21.15 3.62
C GLN A 150 3.40 19.83 2.84
N LEU A 151 4.44 19.38 2.14
CA LEU A 151 4.43 18.09 1.44
C LEU A 151 4.26 16.91 2.40
N LEU A 152 4.93 16.95 3.55
CA LEU A 152 4.79 15.94 4.61
C LEU A 152 3.38 15.94 5.20
N ASP A 153 2.78 17.12 5.38
CA ASP A 153 1.41 17.27 5.86
C ASP A 153 0.38 16.69 4.86
N PHE A 154 0.52 16.98 3.56
CA PHE A 154 -0.30 16.34 2.52
C PHE A 154 -0.18 14.82 2.54
N SER A 155 1.05 14.31 2.66
CA SER A 155 1.30 12.87 2.74
C SER A 155 0.60 12.24 3.95
N GLN A 156 0.74 12.85 5.13
CA GLN A 156 0.15 12.34 6.36
C GLN A 156 -1.37 12.37 6.31
N GLN A 157 -1.98 13.48 5.89
CA GLN A 157 -3.44 13.61 5.77
C GLN A 157 -4.03 12.59 4.79
N LEU A 158 -3.37 12.39 3.64
CA LEU A 158 -3.81 11.40 2.68
C LEU A 158 -3.68 9.98 3.24
N CYS A 159 -2.57 9.64 3.92
CA CYS A 159 -2.40 8.35 4.59
C CYS A 159 -3.54 8.07 5.58
N ASP A 160 -3.85 9.02 6.45
CA ASP A 160 -4.91 8.87 7.45
C ASP A 160 -6.27 8.69 6.80
N ARG A 161 -6.56 9.45 5.73
CA ARG A 161 -7.81 9.32 4.98
C ARG A 161 -7.93 7.97 4.29
N LEU A 162 -6.86 7.45 3.69
CA LEU A 162 -6.83 6.15 3.03
C LEU A 162 -7.00 4.99 4.03
N VAL A 163 -6.33 5.06 5.18
CA VAL A 163 -6.52 4.07 6.25
C VAL A 163 -7.97 4.05 6.70
N GLN A 164 -8.57 5.22 6.96
CA GLN A 164 -9.98 5.32 7.34
C GLN A 164 -10.91 4.72 6.29
N LEU A 165 -10.69 5.04 5.01
CA LEU A 165 -11.46 4.52 3.89
C LEU A 165 -11.39 2.99 3.84
N VAL A 166 -10.18 2.42 3.82
CA VAL A 166 -9.99 0.97 3.71
C VAL A 166 -10.59 0.23 4.91
N VAL A 167 -10.42 0.75 6.12
CA VAL A 167 -11.03 0.19 7.33
C VAL A 167 -12.56 0.27 7.28
N ALA A 168 -13.13 1.38 6.81
CA ALA A 168 -14.56 1.50 6.64
C ALA A 168 -15.08 0.43 5.67
N TYR A 169 -14.50 0.32 4.48
CA TYR A 169 -14.87 -0.70 3.50
C TYR A 169 -14.79 -2.14 4.04
N ALA A 170 -13.74 -2.44 4.81
CA ALA A 170 -13.62 -3.73 5.48
C ALA A 170 -14.72 -3.96 6.52
N SER A 171 -15.14 -2.92 7.25
CA SER A 171 -16.25 -3.01 8.22
C SER A 171 -17.61 -3.30 7.58
N TYR A 172 -17.82 -2.87 6.32
CA TYR A 172 -18.99 -3.22 5.51
C TYR A 172 -18.87 -4.59 4.82
N GLY A 173 -17.76 -5.32 5.04
CA GLY A 173 -17.50 -6.64 4.46
C GLY A 173 -17.15 -6.59 2.96
N LEU A 174 -16.79 -5.43 2.42
CA LEU A 174 -16.43 -5.27 1.01
C LEU A 174 -14.96 -5.63 0.73
N LEU A 175 -14.09 -5.38 1.71
CA LEU A 175 -12.67 -5.68 1.62
C LEU A 175 -12.24 -6.66 2.70
N CYS A 176 -11.27 -7.51 2.35
CA CYS A 176 -10.58 -8.36 3.29
C CYS A 176 -9.26 -7.70 3.70
N LEU A 177 -8.97 -7.66 5.01
CA LEU A 177 -7.69 -7.15 5.54
C LEU A 177 -6.79 -8.26 6.09
N ASP A 178 -7.18 -9.53 5.95
CA ASP A 178 -6.40 -10.67 6.42
C ASP A 178 -5.23 -10.95 5.48
N GLU A 179 -3.98 -10.80 5.93
CA GLU A 179 -2.77 -11.05 5.12
C GLU A 179 -2.68 -12.49 4.59
N THR A 180 -3.40 -13.45 5.19
CA THR A 180 -3.40 -14.85 4.71
C THR A 180 -4.23 -15.06 3.45
N ARG A 181 -5.07 -14.09 3.08
CA ARG A 181 -5.95 -14.17 1.92
C ARG A 181 -5.34 -13.47 0.69
N PRO A 182 -5.46 -14.06 -0.52
CA PRO A 182 -4.84 -13.51 -1.72
C PRO A 182 -5.46 -12.19 -2.18
N ASN A 183 -6.75 -11.96 -1.89
CA ASN A 183 -7.48 -10.74 -2.24
C ASN A 183 -7.46 -9.69 -1.12
N SER A 184 -6.43 -9.71 -0.28
CA SER A 184 -6.32 -8.84 0.89
C SER A 184 -5.81 -7.46 0.54
N VAL A 185 -6.41 -6.44 1.16
CA VAL A 185 -5.98 -5.03 1.10
C VAL A 185 -5.49 -4.59 2.49
N SER A 186 -4.67 -5.44 3.13
CA SER A 186 -4.17 -5.22 4.50
C SER A 186 -3.22 -4.03 4.63
N HIS A 187 -2.54 -3.67 3.53
CA HIS A 187 -1.57 -2.59 3.46
C HIS A 187 -1.56 -1.96 2.06
N PHE A 188 -1.03 -0.73 1.97
CA PHE A 188 -0.80 -0.04 0.70
C PHE A 188 0.55 0.67 0.70
N CYS A 189 1.08 0.95 -0.50
CA CYS A 189 2.35 1.64 -0.68
C CYS A 189 2.18 3.15 -0.55
N ILE A 190 2.98 3.78 0.31
CA ILE A 190 3.01 5.24 0.51
C ILE A 190 4.23 5.90 -0.16
N GLY A 191 4.82 5.19 -1.11
CA GLY A 191 5.84 5.72 -2.00
C GLY A 191 7.21 5.05 -1.86
N GLN A 192 8.11 5.49 -2.73
CA GLN A 192 9.47 4.98 -2.85
C GLN A 192 10.46 6.15 -2.78
N ARG A 193 11.53 5.96 -2.02
CA ARG A 193 12.59 6.93 -1.83
C ARG A 193 13.94 6.31 -2.14
N GLN A 194 14.81 7.05 -2.81
CA GLN A 194 16.19 6.64 -3.00
C GLN A 194 17.09 7.30 -1.93
N LEU A 195 17.93 6.48 -1.29
CA LEU A 195 18.90 6.89 -0.29
C LEU A 195 20.28 6.38 -0.70
N GLY A 196 20.96 7.14 -1.56
CA GLY A 196 22.23 6.73 -2.16
C GLY A 196 22.07 5.46 -3.00
N ARG A 197 22.73 4.38 -2.59
CA ARG A 197 22.64 3.04 -3.22
C ARG A 197 21.43 2.22 -2.74
N LEU A 198 20.65 2.72 -1.78
CA LEU A 198 19.47 2.02 -1.30
C LEU A 198 18.20 2.58 -1.94
N ARG A 199 17.27 1.69 -2.28
CA ARG A 199 15.90 2.03 -2.61
C ARG A 199 14.99 1.59 -1.48
N LEU A 200 14.24 2.53 -0.92
CA LEU A 200 13.32 2.33 0.19
C LEU A 200 11.89 2.37 -0.34
N SER A 201 11.18 1.25 -0.32
CA SER A 201 9.74 1.19 -0.61
C SER A 201 8.96 1.09 0.69
N THR A 202 7.96 1.94 0.87
CA THR A 202 7.27 2.11 2.15
C THR A 202 5.81 1.67 2.08
N PHE A 203 5.37 0.87 3.04
CA PHE A 203 4.03 0.33 3.10
C PHE A 203 3.38 0.56 4.46
N LEU A 204 2.12 0.97 4.47
CA LEU A 204 1.36 1.24 5.69
C LEU A 204 0.26 0.20 5.89
N TYR A 205 0.15 -0.35 7.10
CA TYR A 205 -0.87 -1.31 7.46
C TYR A 205 -2.15 -0.62 7.95
N CYS A 206 -3.29 -1.03 7.38
CA CYS A 206 -4.60 -0.44 7.65
C CYS A 206 -5.18 -0.87 9.02
N LYS A 207 -4.75 -2.03 9.53
CA LYS A 207 -5.12 -2.52 10.86
C LYS A 207 -3.90 -3.15 11.55
N PRO A 208 -3.90 -3.22 12.89
CA PRO A 208 -2.94 -4.04 13.61
C PRO A 208 -2.95 -5.45 13.08
N THR A 209 -1.80 -5.90 12.57
CA THR A 209 -1.65 -7.24 12.02
C THR A 209 -0.50 -7.92 12.74
N PRO A 210 -0.68 -9.16 13.25
CA PRO A 210 0.40 -9.87 13.91
C PRO A 210 1.67 -9.91 13.07
N TYR A 211 2.82 -9.80 13.72
CA TYR A 211 4.12 -9.81 13.04
C TYR A 211 4.32 -11.08 12.21
N LEU A 212 3.85 -12.22 12.70
CA LEU A 212 3.81 -13.49 11.96
C LEU A 212 2.36 -13.83 11.59
N ALA A 213 2.14 -14.30 10.37
CA ALA A 213 0.80 -14.53 9.82
C ALA A 213 -0.04 -15.56 10.59
N ARG A 214 0.58 -16.55 11.25
CA ARG A 214 -0.12 -17.65 11.95
C ARG A 214 -0.01 -17.64 13.48
N VAL A 215 0.93 -16.88 14.05
CA VAL A 215 1.18 -16.89 15.49
C VAL A 215 1.05 -15.47 16.02
N ASN A 216 0.17 -15.29 17.01
CA ASN A 216 0.12 -14.03 17.72
C ASN A 216 1.30 -13.94 18.69
N THR A 217 2.33 -13.21 18.28
CA THR A 217 3.53 -12.95 19.08
C THR A 217 3.35 -11.82 20.10
N GLY A 218 2.18 -11.18 20.14
CA GLY A 218 1.96 -9.93 20.88
C GLY A 218 2.58 -8.69 20.22
N LEU A 219 3.23 -8.88 19.05
CA LEU A 219 3.85 -7.82 18.27
C LEU A 219 3.02 -7.58 17.00
N TYR A 220 2.61 -6.33 16.78
CA TYR A 220 1.73 -5.95 15.68
C TYR A 220 2.40 -4.96 14.74
N LYS A 221 2.32 -5.23 13.44
CA LYS A 221 2.87 -4.38 12.37
C LYS A 221 2.00 -3.14 12.21
N ARG A 222 2.67 -2.01 12.00
CA ARG A 222 2.05 -0.74 11.57
C ARG A 222 2.58 -0.28 10.22
N MET A 223 3.86 -0.52 9.96
CA MET A 223 4.53 -0.07 8.74
C MET A 223 5.59 -1.10 8.33
N ARG A 224 5.80 -1.26 7.03
CA ARG A 224 6.87 -2.07 6.46
C ARG A 224 7.71 -1.21 5.53
N TRP A 225 9.00 -1.42 5.56
CA TRP A 225 9.93 -0.92 4.56
C TRP A 225 10.63 -2.09 3.88
N ASN A 226 10.70 -2.02 2.55
CA ASN A 226 11.57 -2.88 1.76
C ASN A 226 12.79 -2.03 1.38
N VAL A 227 13.98 -2.53 1.69
CA VAL A 227 15.24 -1.88 1.40
C VAL A 227 15.98 -2.72 0.38
N ASP A 228 15.99 -2.25 -0.86
CA ASP A 228 16.71 -2.91 -1.96
C ASP A 228 18.08 -2.25 -2.13
N ARG A 229 19.14 -3.04 -2.24
CA ARG A 229 20.47 -2.52 -2.61
C ARG A 229 20.58 -2.47 -4.14
N LEU A 230 20.82 -1.27 -4.67
CA LEU A 230 21.06 -1.07 -6.10
C LEU A 230 22.50 -1.48 -6.42
N GLY A 231 22.66 -2.55 -7.20
CA GLY A 231 23.96 -2.99 -7.71
C GLY A 231 24.58 -1.97 -8.69
N ASP A 232 25.90 -1.98 -8.80
CA ASP A 232 26.68 -1.05 -9.65
C ASP A 232 26.50 -1.31 -11.18
N GLU A 233 25.69 -2.28 -11.59
CA GLU A 233 25.53 -2.69 -13.00
C GLU A 233 24.80 -1.66 -13.88
N GLN A 234 24.09 -0.69 -13.30
CA GLN A 234 23.47 0.40 -14.06
C GLN A 234 24.44 1.51 -14.52
N GLN A 235 25.71 1.49 -14.09
CA GLN A 235 26.71 2.49 -14.52
C GLN A 235 27.66 2.03 -15.63
N GLN A 236 27.53 0.79 -16.13
CA GLN A 236 28.40 0.27 -17.18
C GLN A 236 27.62 -0.40 -18.31
N THR A 237 26.96 0.39 -19.17
CA THR A 237 26.85 0.09 -20.62
C THR A 237 26.22 1.25 -21.40
N GLY A 238 27.04 2.28 -21.69
CA GLY A 238 26.97 2.90 -23.00
C GLY A 238 27.78 2.03 -23.96
N GLY A 239 27.12 1.07 -24.62
CA GLY A 239 27.79 0.16 -25.55
C GLY A 239 26.96 -1.08 -25.87
N GLU A 240 26.29 -1.00 -27.01
CA GLU A 240 25.59 -2.03 -27.79
C GLU A 240 25.96 -3.50 -27.48
N GLN A 241 24.98 -4.28 -26.97
CA GLN A 241 24.52 -5.53 -27.58
C GLN A 241 23.29 -6.07 -26.85
N GLY A 242 22.24 -6.35 -27.61
CA GLY A 242 21.00 -6.92 -27.10
C GLY A 242 21.16 -8.37 -26.64
N GLY A 243 20.46 -8.68 -25.57
CA GLY A 243 20.26 -10.02 -25.03
C GLY A 243 19.38 -9.92 -23.80
N GLU A 244 18.18 -10.46 -23.91
CA GLU A 244 17.20 -10.59 -22.83
C GLU A 244 17.89 -11.19 -21.58
N SER A 245 18.05 -10.37 -20.54
CA SER A 245 18.41 -10.87 -19.22
C SER A 245 17.78 -9.94 -18.18
N GLU A 246 16.45 -10.00 -18.09
CA GLU A 246 15.71 -9.64 -16.88
C GLU A 246 15.98 -10.68 -15.78
N ALA A 247 17.25 -10.88 -15.44
CA ALA A 247 17.59 -11.53 -14.19
C ALA A 247 17.44 -10.45 -13.12
N GLU A 248 16.22 -10.32 -12.60
CA GLU A 248 16.00 -9.71 -11.30
C GLU A 248 17.04 -10.31 -10.34
N THR A 249 17.92 -9.49 -9.78
CA THR A 249 18.71 -9.88 -8.62
C THR A 249 17.74 -10.04 -7.45
N VAL A 250 17.10 -11.22 -7.35
CA VAL A 250 16.13 -11.62 -6.32
C VAL A 250 16.77 -11.74 -4.92
N GLY A 251 18.00 -11.24 -4.71
CA GLY A 251 18.84 -11.65 -3.58
C GLY A 251 19.00 -10.70 -2.41
N ASP A 252 18.65 -9.41 -2.50
CA ASP A 252 19.12 -8.43 -1.48
C ASP A 252 18.08 -7.37 -1.09
N THR A 253 16.84 -7.82 -0.87
CA THR A 253 15.81 -6.98 -0.23
C THR A 253 15.79 -7.27 1.27
N GLU A 254 16.21 -6.29 2.07
CA GLU A 254 16.05 -6.35 3.52
C GLU A 254 14.68 -5.78 3.93
N TYR A 255 13.96 -6.49 4.82
CA TYR A 255 12.65 -6.04 5.29
C TYR A 255 12.73 -5.49 6.71
N TYR A 256 12.17 -4.29 6.91
CA TYR A 256 12.09 -3.62 8.20
C TYR A 256 10.64 -3.34 8.55
N PHE A 257 10.31 -3.36 9.84
CA PHE A 257 8.95 -3.15 10.32
C PHE A 257 8.91 -2.19 11.51
N LEU A 258 7.96 -1.27 11.47
CA LEU A 258 7.47 -0.56 12.64
C LEU A 258 6.43 -1.44 13.29
N CYS A 259 6.69 -1.83 14.51
CA CYS A 259 5.78 -2.65 15.29
C CYS A 259 5.46 -1.97 16.61
N TYR A 260 4.31 -2.34 17.18
CA TYR A 260 3.99 -2.07 18.56
C TYR A 260 3.72 -3.36 19.32
N GLU A 261 3.97 -3.31 20.62
CA GLU A 261 3.61 -4.34 21.59
C GLU A 261 2.87 -3.68 22.77
N ASP A 262 1.86 -4.35 23.30
CA ASP A 262 1.10 -3.87 24.46
C ASP A 262 1.69 -4.53 25.73
N ILE A 263 2.37 -3.75 26.58
CA ILE A 263 3.10 -4.21 27.77
C ILE A 263 2.31 -3.85 29.03
N PRO A 264 2.22 -4.71 30.07
CA PRO A 264 1.55 -4.38 31.32
C PRO A 264 2.15 -3.13 32.00
N ASN A 265 1.29 -2.20 32.43
CA ASN A 265 1.70 -1.03 33.19
C ASN A 265 1.85 -1.37 34.67
N GLU A 266 3.09 -1.66 35.09
CA GLU A 266 3.40 -2.03 36.48
C GLU A 266 3.10 -0.90 37.48
N HIS A 267 3.05 0.36 37.04
CA HIS A 267 2.92 1.53 37.93
C HIS A 267 1.47 1.88 38.29
N ARG A 268 0.49 1.37 37.53
CA ARG A 268 -0.94 1.55 37.82
C ARG A 268 -1.56 0.37 38.58
N ALA A 269 -0.93 -0.81 38.52
CA ALA A 269 -1.40 -2.01 39.22
C ALA A 269 -1.27 -1.91 40.76
N ALA A 270 -0.44 -1.00 41.28
CA ALA A 270 -0.21 -0.84 42.73
C ALA A 270 -1.21 0.10 43.42
N GLY A 271 -2.12 0.75 42.67
CA GLY A 271 -2.98 1.82 43.19
C GLY A 271 -4.46 1.58 42.96
N GLY A 272 -5.06 0.64 43.71
CA GLY A 272 -6.47 0.69 44.14
C GLY A 272 -7.56 0.34 43.12
N ASP A 273 -8.34 -0.69 43.46
CA ASP A 273 -9.76 -0.92 43.15
C ASP A 273 -10.37 -0.16 41.96
N CYS A 274 -10.22 -0.71 40.75
CA CYS A 274 -11.12 -0.43 39.64
C CYS A 274 -11.39 -1.71 38.84
N ALA A 275 -12.55 -2.32 39.10
CA ALA A 275 -13.16 -3.30 38.21
C ALA A 275 -13.65 -2.60 36.93
N GLY A 276 -12.70 -2.28 36.04
CA GLY A 276 -12.94 -1.81 34.68
C GLY A 276 -12.33 -2.78 33.66
N PRO A 277 -12.78 -2.79 32.40
CA PRO A 277 -12.34 -3.76 31.40
C PRO A 277 -10.80 -3.71 31.25
N PHE A 278 -10.19 -4.90 31.29
CA PHE A 278 -8.75 -5.21 31.36
C PHE A 278 -7.81 -4.53 30.32
N HIS A 279 -8.32 -3.64 29.46
CA HIS A 279 -7.55 -2.95 28.43
C HIS A 279 -6.85 -1.65 28.90
N ASP A 280 -7.26 -1.05 30.03
CA ASP A 280 -6.75 0.28 30.46
C ASP A 280 -5.42 0.22 31.25
N ASN A 281 -4.83 -0.97 31.39
CA ASN A 281 -3.57 -1.18 32.12
C ASN A 281 -2.41 -1.63 31.21
N MET A 282 -2.52 -1.51 29.89
CA MET A 282 -1.45 -1.83 28.96
C MET A 282 -0.85 -0.55 28.36
N LEU A 283 0.47 -0.46 28.33
CA LEU A 283 1.24 0.57 27.66
C LEU A 283 1.68 0.05 26.30
N ARG A 284 1.22 0.73 25.25
CA ARG A 284 1.68 0.46 23.89
C ARG A 284 3.09 0.99 23.72
N MET A 285 4.02 0.12 23.34
CA MET A 285 5.41 0.49 23.08
C MET A 285 5.78 0.24 21.62
N TRP A 286 6.42 1.21 21.00
CA TRP A 286 6.77 1.24 19.59
C TRP A 286 8.24 0.93 19.37
N SER A 287 8.54 0.14 18.34
CA SER A 287 9.91 -0.16 17.94
C SER A 287 10.05 -0.40 16.44
N ILE A 288 11.26 -0.16 15.93
CA ILE A 288 11.68 -0.53 14.57
C ILE A 288 12.59 -1.76 14.70
N GLY A 289 12.35 -2.75 13.85
CA GLY A 289 13.11 -3.98 13.82
C GLY A 289 13.21 -4.56 12.42
N GLN A 290 14.23 -5.37 12.22
CA GLN A 290 14.48 -6.09 10.98
C GLN A 290 13.80 -7.45 11.02
N TRP A 291 13.24 -7.86 9.89
CA TRP A 291 12.76 -9.21 9.69
C TRP A 291 13.92 -10.08 9.23
N VAL A 292 14.16 -11.14 9.98
CA VAL A 292 15.24 -12.09 9.72
C VAL A 292 14.60 -13.46 9.54
N GLN A 293 14.71 -14.01 8.34
CA GLN A 293 14.20 -15.34 8.02
C GLN A 293 14.86 -16.38 8.91
N MET A 294 14.04 -17.26 9.50
CA MET A 294 14.49 -18.38 10.32
C MET A 294 14.18 -19.72 9.66
N ASN A 295 12.99 -19.85 9.05
CA ASN A 295 12.54 -21.06 8.36
C ASN A 295 11.71 -20.66 7.14
N PRO A 296 11.92 -21.20 5.93
CA PRO A 296 12.99 -22.14 5.56
C PRO A 296 14.38 -21.51 5.76
N ASN A 297 15.38 -22.34 6.08
CA ASN A 297 16.72 -21.83 6.29
C ASN A 297 17.30 -21.35 4.94
N LEU A 298 17.83 -20.14 4.92
CA LEU A 298 18.45 -19.56 3.73
C LEU A 298 19.78 -20.22 3.39
N ASP A 299 20.48 -20.76 4.39
CA ASP A 299 21.79 -21.40 4.23
C ASP A 299 21.69 -22.84 3.70
N THR A 300 20.47 -23.39 3.63
CA THR A 300 20.21 -24.71 3.08
C THR A 300 19.70 -24.58 1.66
N GLU A 301 20.41 -25.16 0.69
CA GLU A 301 19.97 -25.26 -0.71
C GLU A 301 18.83 -26.29 -0.90
N ASP A 302 18.17 -26.72 0.18
CA ASP A 302 17.09 -27.71 0.11
C ASP A 302 15.77 -27.05 -0.28
N ILE A 303 15.39 -27.20 -1.55
CA ILE A 303 14.12 -26.73 -2.08
C ILE A 303 12.91 -27.38 -1.39
N TYR A 304 13.06 -28.57 -0.79
CA TYR A 304 11.97 -29.22 -0.06
C TYR A 304 11.62 -28.47 1.21
N ASP A 305 12.59 -27.85 1.89
CA ASP A 305 12.30 -26.99 3.05
C ASP A 305 11.41 -25.82 2.64
N TRP A 306 11.63 -25.24 1.46
CA TRP A 306 10.80 -24.16 0.92
C TRP A 306 9.40 -24.63 0.53
N ILE A 307 9.30 -25.77 -0.16
CA ILE A 307 8.02 -26.30 -0.64
C ILE A 307 7.14 -26.79 0.51
N LEU A 308 7.75 -27.40 1.53
CA LEU A 308 7.03 -27.95 2.70
C LEU A 308 6.78 -26.91 3.78
N CYS A 309 7.43 -25.73 3.71
CA CYS A 309 7.17 -24.64 4.63
C CYS A 309 5.79 -24.02 4.34
N GLU A 310 4.78 -24.44 5.08
CA GLU A 310 3.43 -23.86 4.92
C GLU A 310 3.40 -22.35 5.24
N VAL A 311 4.20 -21.90 6.23
CA VAL A 311 4.34 -20.48 6.59
C VAL A 311 5.76 -20.18 7.04
N PRO A 312 6.46 -19.24 6.36
CA PRO A 312 7.78 -18.81 6.75
C PRO A 312 7.82 -18.28 8.18
N GLN A 313 8.84 -18.69 8.92
CA GLN A 313 9.12 -18.19 10.26
C GLN A 313 10.22 -17.14 10.18
N ALA A 314 10.09 -16.12 11.00
CA ALA A 314 11.07 -15.06 11.10
C ALA A 314 11.18 -14.55 12.53
N SER A 315 12.37 -14.05 12.84
CA SER A 315 12.62 -13.32 14.08
C SER A 315 12.52 -11.81 13.84
N TYR A 316 11.94 -11.12 14.82
CA TYR A 316 11.94 -9.66 14.86
C TYR A 316 13.20 -9.18 15.58
N HIS A 317 14.24 -8.84 14.83
CA HIS A 317 15.45 -8.29 15.41
C HIS A 317 15.26 -6.79 15.67
N ARG A 318 14.86 -6.46 16.90
CA ARG A 318 14.59 -5.08 17.34
C ARG A 318 15.87 -4.23 17.25
N LEU A 319 15.80 -3.13 16.52
CA LEU A 319 16.94 -2.23 16.27
C LEU A 319 16.84 -0.93 17.06
N ARG A 320 15.63 -0.38 17.18
CA ARG A 320 15.41 0.91 17.84
C ARG A 320 14.09 0.91 18.58
N PHE A 321 14.15 1.31 19.85
CA PHE A 321 12.98 1.56 20.66
C PHE A 321 12.56 3.02 20.53
N LEU A 322 11.26 3.28 20.34
CA LEU A 322 10.71 4.62 20.13
C LEU A 322 9.89 5.15 21.31
N GLY A 323 9.50 4.27 22.24
CA GLY A 323 8.70 4.65 23.42
C GLY A 323 7.21 4.46 23.20
N SER A 324 6.38 5.19 23.96
CA SER A 324 4.93 4.97 23.99
C SER A 324 4.11 5.80 22.99
N ALA A 325 4.67 6.90 22.49
CA ALA A 325 4.02 7.75 21.50
C ALA A 325 4.09 7.09 20.11
N GLU A 326 2.94 7.01 19.42
CA GLU A 326 2.90 6.53 18.03
C GLU A 326 3.65 7.53 17.12
N PRO A 327 4.69 7.10 16.40
CA PRO A 327 5.37 7.95 15.45
C PRO A 327 4.49 8.14 14.19
N SER A 328 4.54 9.33 13.58
CA SER A 328 3.98 9.52 12.24
C SER A 328 4.74 8.69 11.20
N SER A 329 4.11 8.39 10.07
CA SER A 329 4.74 7.62 8.97
C SER A 329 6.07 8.26 8.52
N CYS A 330 6.09 9.59 8.45
CA CYS A 330 7.29 10.34 8.08
C CYS A 330 8.39 10.20 9.14
N SER A 331 8.07 10.46 10.42
CA SER A 331 9.07 10.37 11.50
C SER A 331 9.62 8.95 11.68
N ALA A 332 8.78 7.93 11.53
CA ALA A 332 9.20 6.53 11.57
C ALA A 332 10.17 6.21 10.44
N THR A 333 9.90 6.73 9.23
CA THR A 333 10.77 6.57 8.08
C THR A 333 12.11 7.30 8.28
N ASP A 334 12.11 8.50 8.85
CA ASP A 334 13.33 9.24 9.18
C ASP A 334 14.20 8.47 10.20
N PHE A 335 13.59 7.86 11.22
CA PHE A 335 14.31 7.03 12.18
C PHE A 335 14.95 5.80 11.52
N LEU A 336 14.27 5.17 10.56
CA LEU A 336 14.85 4.08 9.78
C LEU A 336 16.02 4.56 8.91
N GLN A 337 15.85 5.68 8.20
CA GLN A 337 16.93 6.24 7.38
C GLN A 337 18.20 6.53 8.21
N GLN A 338 18.04 7.10 9.41
CA GLN A 338 19.15 7.30 10.34
C GLN A 338 19.84 5.98 10.71
N LEU A 339 19.07 4.91 10.95
CA LEU A 339 19.63 3.59 11.22
C LEU A 339 20.43 3.05 10.02
N LEU A 340 19.87 3.13 8.81
CA LEU A 340 20.51 2.65 7.59
C LEU A 340 21.81 3.42 7.29
N LEU A 341 21.80 4.76 7.39
CA LEU A 341 22.99 5.60 7.20
C LEU A 341 24.08 5.31 8.25
N SER A 342 23.69 5.00 9.49
CA SER A 342 24.65 4.64 10.54
C SER A 342 25.30 3.26 10.34
N ARG A 343 24.67 2.38 9.54
CA ARG A 343 25.21 1.08 9.16
C ARG A 343 26.15 1.18 7.97
N GLN A 344 25.80 1.99 6.97
CA GLN A 344 26.66 2.26 5.81
C GLN A 344 28.00 2.90 6.17
N THR A 345 28.08 3.65 7.28
CA THR A 345 29.34 4.27 7.73
C THR A 345 30.27 3.31 8.48
N LYS A 346 29.82 2.09 8.79
CA LYS A 346 30.61 1.07 9.52
C LYS A 346 31.15 -0.05 8.63
N GLU A 347 30.67 -0.14 7.39
CA GLU A 347 31.22 -1.02 6.33
C GLU A 347 32.37 -0.31 5.60
#